data_AF-A0A233HCX8-F1
#
_entry.id   AF-A0A233HCX8-F1
#
_cell.length_a   1.000
_cell.length_b   1.000
_cell.length_c   1.000
_cell.angle_alpha   90.00
_cell.angle_beta   90.00
_cell.angle_gamma   90.00
#
_symmetry.space_group_name_H-M   'P 1'
#
loop_
_entity.id
_entity.type
_entity.pdbx_description
1 polymer ?
#
loop_
_entity_poly.entity_id
_entity_poly.type
_entity_poly.pdbx_seq_one_letter_code
_entity_poly.pdbx_strand_id
1 'polypeptide(L)'
;MNAQAVIKAAIDRLLDDHDEDPRDELIRNLEGLLNRPESLPDTEIELTAVLKPNGSYLVHDQHGRKLNGVKSVAVFQDQGQMVFQVNL
;
A
#
# COMPACT_ATOMS: atom_id res chain seq x y z
N MET A 1 -0.56 -15.19 -7.50
CA MET A 1 0.81 -14.77 -7.14
C MET A 1 0.71 -13.45 -6.39
N ASN A 2 1.33 -13.33 -5.22
CA ASN A 2 1.43 -12.05 -4.52
C ASN A 2 2.56 -11.21 -5.15
N ALA A 3 2.60 -9.90 -4.88
CA ALA A 3 3.57 -8.98 -5.48
C ALA A 3 5.03 -9.41 -5.22
N GLN A 4 5.33 -9.94 -4.03
CA GLN A 4 6.65 -10.46 -3.69
C GLN A 4 7.09 -11.61 -4.61
N ALA A 5 6.21 -12.57 -4.89
CA ALA A 5 6.54 -13.69 -5.76
C ALA A 5 6.83 -13.24 -7.19
N VAL A 6 6.11 -12.23 -7.69
CA VAL A 6 6.37 -11.63 -9.01
C VAL A 6 7.73 -10.94 -9.06
N ILE A 7 8.05 -10.13 -8.05
CA ILE A 7 9.33 -9.41 -7.98
C ILE A 7 10.50 -10.38 -7.86
N LYS A 8 10.38 -11.42 -7.01
CA LYS A 8 11.41 -12.45 -6.91
C LYS A 8 11.63 -13.17 -8.23
N ALA A 9 10.56 -13.57 -8.92
CA ALA A 9 10.68 -14.21 -10.23
C ALA A 9 11.33 -13.29 -11.28
N ALA A 10 11.10 -11.98 -11.20
CA ALA A 10 11.75 -11.02 -12.08
C ALA A 10 13.27 -10.90 -11.81
N ILE A 11 13.68 -10.84 -10.54
CA ILE A 11 15.11 -10.82 -10.16
C ILE A 11 15.79 -12.11 -10.62
N ASP A 12 15.21 -13.27 -10.31
CA ASP A 12 15.76 -14.58 -10.69
C ASP A 12 15.93 -14.65 -12.22
N ARG A 13 14.94 -14.18 -12.99
CA ARG A 13 15.03 -14.10 -14.46
C ARG A 13 16.14 -13.16 -14.94
N LEU A 14 16.32 -11.99 -14.33
CA LEU A 14 17.37 -11.05 -14.73
C LEU A 14 18.77 -11.61 -14.47
N LEU A 15 18.96 -12.26 -13.33
CA LEU A 15 20.25 -12.85 -12.97
C LEU A 15 20.54 -14.13 -13.76
N ASP A 16 19.58 -15.05 -13.85
CA ASP A 16 19.82 -16.39 -14.39
C ASP A 16 19.66 -16.44 -15.92
N ASP A 17 18.61 -15.80 -16.48
CA ASP A 17 18.33 -15.86 -17.92
C ASP A 17 19.09 -14.76 -18.70
N HIS A 18 19.38 -13.63 -18.05
CA HIS A 18 19.97 -12.45 -18.70
C HIS A 18 21.40 -12.10 -18.22
N ASP A 19 21.93 -12.81 -17.22
CA ASP A 19 23.30 -12.62 -16.68
C ASP A 19 23.58 -11.15 -16.29
N GLU A 20 22.53 -10.46 -15.81
CA GLU A 20 22.62 -9.06 -15.37
C GLU A 20 23.50 -8.92 -14.12
N ASP A 21 24.20 -7.79 -13.98
CA ASP A 21 25.05 -7.57 -12.80
C ASP A 21 24.15 -7.45 -11.54
N PRO A 22 24.34 -8.28 -10.49
CA PRO A 22 23.58 -8.17 -9.25
C PRO A 22 23.75 -6.83 -8.53
N ARG A 23 24.74 -6.02 -8.93
CA ARG A 23 24.96 -4.67 -8.42
C ARG A 23 24.21 -3.60 -9.20
N ASP A 24 23.56 -3.97 -10.31
CA ASP A 24 22.73 -3.08 -11.09
C ASP A 24 21.68 -2.42 -10.20
N GLU A 25 21.42 -1.14 -10.49
CA GLU A 25 20.51 -0.33 -9.70
C GLU A 25 19.09 -0.89 -9.71
N LEU A 26 18.63 -1.47 -10.84
CA LEU A 26 17.34 -2.11 -10.95
C LEU A 26 17.24 -3.32 -10.01
N ILE A 27 18.23 -4.20 -10.02
CA ILE A 27 18.24 -5.39 -9.17
C ILE A 27 18.24 -4.99 -7.70
N ARG A 28 19.09 -4.03 -7.30
CA ARG A 28 19.11 -3.50 -5.92
C ARG A 28 17.79 -2.88 -5.50
N ASN A 29 17.10 -2.17 -6.40
CA ASN A 29 15.80 -1.58 -6.13
C ASN A 29 14.72 -2.66 -5.95
N LEU A 30 14.73 -3.71 -6.79
CA LEU A 30 13.81 -4.84 -6.68
C LEU A 30 14.05 -5.65 -5.39
N GLU A 31 15.30 -5.90 -5.02
CA GLU A 31 15.66 -6.49 -3.72
C GLU A 31 15.22 -5.60 -2.55
N GLY A 32 15.35 -4.29 -2.68
CA GLY A 32 14.87 -3.31 -1.71
C GLY A 32 13.36 -3.41 -1.45
N LEU A 33 12.57 -3.65 -2.49
CA LEU A 33 11.14 -3.88 -2.40
C LEU A 33 10.79 -5.22 -1.71
N LEU A 34 11.57 -6.28 -1.95
CA LEU A 34 11.38 -7.56 -1.24
C LEU A 34 11.70 -7.46 0.25
N ASN A 35 12.71 -6.67 0.60
CA ASN A 35 13.13 -6.45 1.99
C ASN A 35 12.21 -5.49 2.78
N ARG A 36 11.25 -4.84 2.11
CA ARG A 36 10.25 -3.95 2.70
C ARG A 36 8.84 -4.36 2.24
N PRO A 37 8.35 -5.54 2.64
CA PRO A 37 7.03 -6.04 2.25
C PRO A 37 5.90 -5.04 2.45
N GLU A 38 5.95 -4.22 3.49
CA GLU A 38 5.01 -3.15 3.82
C GLU A 38 4.93 -2.03 2.78
N SER A 39 5.94 -1.91 1.92
CA SER A 39 5.97 -0.95 0.81
C SER A 39 5.30 -1.49 -0.45
N LEU A 40 5.06 -2.80 -0.53
CA LEU A 40 4.38 -3.40 -1.66
C LEU A 40 2.87 -3.15 -1.53
N PRO A 41 2.20 -2.78 -2.64
CA PRO A 41 0.75 -2.64 -2.61
C PRO A 41 0.13 -4.02 -2.31
N ASP A 42 -0.52 -4.13 -1.16
CA ASP A 42 -1.45 -5.22 -0.89
C ASP A 42 -2.78 -4.89 -1.59
N THR A 43 -3.46 -5.92 -2.09
CA THR A 43 -4.76 -5.77 -2.78
C THR A 43 -5.85 -5.24 -1.84
N GLU A 44 -5.62 -5.34 -0.53
CA GLU A 44 -6.48 -4.80 0.51
C GLU A 44 -5.69 -3.77 1.34
N ILE A 45 -6.18 -2.53 1.37
CA ILE A 45 -5.63 -1.48 2.23
C ILE A 45 -6.61 -1.28 3.37
N GLU A 46 -6.19 -1.60 4.59
CA GLU A 46 -6.95 -1.23 5.77
C GLU A 46 -6.78 0.26 6.01
N LEU A 47 -7.89 0.99 6.09
CA LEU A 47 -7.91 2.42 6.33
C LEU A 47 -8.43 2.69 7.74
N THR A 48 -7.64 3.37 8.55
CA THR A 48 -8.09 3.96 9.80
C THR A 48 -8.35 5.43 9.59
N ALA A 49 -9.58 5.92 9.83
CA ALA A 49 -9.79 7.36 10.00
C ALA A 49 -10.17 7.74 11.43
N VAL A 50 -9.57 8.83 11.88
CA VAL A 50 -9.92 9.49 13.13
C VAL A 50 -10.76 10.71 12.79
N LEU A 51 -12.03 10.74 13.21
CA LEU A 51 -12.90 11.91 13.10
C LEU A 51 -12.94 12.63 14.45
N LYS A 52 -12.57 13.91 14.48
CA LYS A 52 -12.63 14.75 15.68
C LYS A 52 -13.95 15.54 15.73
N PRO A 53 -14.44 15.94 16.92
CA PRO A 53 -15.70 16.68 17.08
C PRO A 53 -15.78 18.01 16.30
N ASN A 54 -14.64 18.59 15.94
CA ASN A 54 -14.55 19.82 15.14
C ASN A 54 -14.62 19.57 13.61
N GLY A 55 -14.91 18.35 13.17
CA GLY A 55 -14.98 17.98 11.76
C GLY A 55 -13.62 17.74 11.09
N SER A 56 -12.51 17.84 11.83
CA SER A 56 -11.20 17.45 11.30
C SER A 56 -11.08 15.93 11.25
N TYR A 57 -10.48 15.43 10.17
CA TYR A 57 -10.24 14.01 9.99
C TYR A 57 -8.80 13.73 9.60
N LEU A 58 -8.33 12.53 9.94
CA LEU A 58 -7.02 12.01 9.57
C LEU A 58 -7.19 10.56 9.12
N VAL A 59 -6.78 10.23 7.89
CA VAL A 59 -6.85 8.88 7.33
C VAL A 59 -5.45 8.34 7.12
N HIS A 60 -5.16 7.20 7.74
CA HIS A 60 -3.90 6.48 7.60
C HIS A 60 -4.16 5.05 7.13
N ASP A 61 -3.16 4.43 6.52
CA ASP A 61 -3.18 3.01 6.16
C ASP A 61 -2.78 2.11 7.33
N GLN A 62 -2.75 0.79 7.09
CA GLN A 62 -2.38 -0.23 8.08
C GLN A 62 -0.96 -0.07 8.64
N HIS A 63 -0.10 0.68 7.96
CA HIS A 63 1.27 0.97 8.38
C HIS A 63 1.40 2.34 9.06
N GLY A 64 0.27 3.03 9.31
CA GLY A 64 0.23 4.36 9.91
C GLY A 64 0.67 5.48 8.98
N ARG A 65 0.82 5.20 7.67
CA ARG A 65 1.21 6.20 6.67
C ARG A 65 -0.01 7.05 6.33
N LYS A 66 0.17 8.36 6.25
CA LYS A 66 -0.90 9.28 5.89
C LYS A 66 -1.29 9.10 4.42
N LEU A 67 -2.58 8.88 4.17
CA LEU A 67 -3.10 8.95 2.81
C LEU A 67 -3.22 10.41 2.36
N ASN A 68 -2.57 10.70 1.24
CA ASN A 68 -2.79 11.94 0.49
C ASN A 68 -3.90 11.70 -0.54
N GLY A 69 -4.69 12.73 -0.85
CA GLY A 69 -5.79 12.65 -1.81
C GLY A 69 -7.18 12.38 -1.20
N VAL A 70 -7.30 12.17 0.11
CA VAL A 70 -8.62 12.00 0.75
C VAL A 70 -9.42 13.31 0.69
N LYS A 71 -10.48 13.32 -0.11
CA LYS A 71 -11.39 14.45 -0.28
C LYS A 71 -12.30 14.67 0.94
N SER A 72 -12.84 13.60 1.53
CA SER A 72 -13.72 13.69 2.69
C SER A 72 -13.91 12.34 3.39
N VAL A 73 -14.11 12.38 4.71
CA VAL A 73 -14.54 11.24 5.53
C VAL A 73 -15.91 11.53 6.10
N ALA A 74 -16.83 10.56 6.00
CA ALA A 74 -18.18 10.68 6.52
C ALA A 74 -18.59 9.44 7.31
N VAL A 75 -19.37 9.66 8.37
CA VAL A 75 -20.01 8.61 9.16
C VAL A 75 -21.50 8.94 9.22
N PHE A 76 -22.34 8.06 8.68
CA PHE A 76 -23.78 8.27 8.62
C PHE A 76 -24.53 6.93 8.75
N GLN A 77 -25.81 6.98 9.09
CA GLN A 77 -26.67 5.80 9.01
C GLN A 77 -27.21 5.64 7.60
N ASP A 78 -27.08 4.45 7.04
CA ASP A 78 -27.75 4.03 5.81
C ASP A 78 -28.49 2.71 6.05
N GLN A 79 -29.78 2.66 5.75
CA GLN A 79 -30.66 1.50 5.97
C GLN A 79 -30.55 0.87 7.38
N GLY A 80 -30.29 1.67 8.42
CA GLY A 80 -30.13 1.21 9.80
C GLY A 80 -28.74 0.67 10.16
N GLN A 81 -27.79 0.65 9.21
CA GLN A 81 -26.40 0.32 9.45
C GLN A 81 -25.56 1.60 9.50
N MET A 82 -24.60 1.66 10.43
CA MET A 82 -23.59 2.73 10.42
C MET A 82 -22.63 2.48 9.26
N VAL A 83 -22.58 3.42 8.33
CA VAL A 83 -21.65 3.43 7.20
C VAL A 83 -20.52 4.41 7.48
N PHE A 84 -19.30 3.93 7.25
CA PHE A 84 -18.09 4.73 7.27
C PHE A 84 -17.58 4.84 5.83
N GLN A 85 -17.52 6.06 5.30
CA GLN A 85 -17.16 6.31 3.90
C GLN A 85 -15.92 7.21 3.83
N VAL A 86 -14.90 6.74 3.11
CA VAL A 86 -13.71 7.52 2.73
C VAL A 86 -13.81 7.83 1.24
N ASN A 87 -13.76 9.12 0.90
CA ASN A 87 -13.78 9.58 -0.49
C ASN A 87 -12.37 9.96 -0.89
N LEU A 88 -11.83 9.29 -1.91
CA LEU A 88 -10.54 9.56 -2.53
C LEU A 88 -10.70 10.49 -3.75
#